data_AF-A0A3R6SKP6-F1
#
_entry.id   AF-A0A3R6SKP6-F1
#
_cell.length_a   1.000
_cell.length_b   1.000
_cell.length_c   1.000
_cell.angle_alpha   90.00
_cell.angle_beta   90.00
_cell.angle_gamma   90.00
#
_symmetry.space_group_name_H-M   'P 1'
#
loop_
_entity.id
_entity.type
_entity.pdbx_description
1 polymer ?
#
loop_
_entity_poly.entity_id
_entity_poly.type
_entity_poly.pdbx_seq_one_letter_code
_entity_poly.pdbx_strand_id
1 'polypeptide(L)'
;MIKVNIQDSVTYIGAYVFSECKALSTITLGNEVTKIVGYEFSRCSNLQKLVMSYGATVISNDVFVNSDYVTVYVYDNTYALKWAQERGIPYKLIGAFTSSPVGDLRATAVGKNGVLIT
;
A
#
# COMPACT_ATOMS: atom_id res chain seq x y z
N MET A 1 1.95 20.09 13.22
CA MET A 1 1.77 19.01 12.21
C MET A 1 3.03 18.18 12.16
N ILE A 2 2.90 16.87 12.12
CA ILE A 2 4.01 15.90 12.18
C ILE A 2 4.02 15.06 10.90
N LYS A 3 5.22 14.74 10.41
CA LYS A 3 5.45 13.82 9.30
C LYS A 3 6.18 12.58 9.81
N VAL A 4 5.73 11.40 9.41
CA VAL A 4 6.35 10.11 9.74
C VAL A 4 6.85 9.45 8.46
N ASN A 5 8.04 8.86 8.53
CA ASN A 5 8.60 8.05 7.45
C ASN A 5 8.94 6.67 8.01
N ILE A 6 8.32 5.64 7.46
CA ILE A 6 8.57 4.24 7.81
C ILE A 6 9.58 3.69 6.82
N GLN A 7 10.64 3.07 7.33
CA GLN A 7 11.73 2.55 6.51
C GLN A 7 11.36 1.22 5.84
N ASP A 8 12.06 0.89 4.75
CA ASP A 8 11.87 -0.34 3.97
C ASP A 8 12.15 -1.63 4.76
N SER A 9 12.75 -1.57 5.95
CA SER A 9 12.90 -2.75 6.81
C SER A 9 11.59 -3.21 7.46
N VAL A 10 10.54 -2.38 7.44
CA VAL A 10 9.26 -2.67 8.08
C VAL A 10 8.35 -3.42 7.10
N THR A 11 7.95 -4.63 7.47
CA THR A 11 7.10 -5.49 6.64
C THR A 11 5.65 -5.54 7.08
N TYR A 12 5.35 -5.08 8.30
CA TYR A 12 4.04 -5.16 8.94
C TYR A 12 3.75 -3.89 9.73
N ILE A 13 2.59 -3.30 9.47
CA ILE A 13 2.02 -2.23 10.30
C ILE A 13 0.90 -2.86 11.12
N GLY A 14 1.07 -2.80 12.44
CA GLY A 14 0.18 -3.40 13.42
C GLY A 14 -1.19 -2.74 13.49
N ALA A 15 -2.02 -3.21 14.41
CA ALA A 15 -3.30 -2.57 14.68
C ALA A 15 -3.11 -1.38 15.62
N TYR A 16 -3.82 -0.29 15.36
CA TYR A 16 -3.89 0.95 16.16
C TYR A 16 -2.56 1.69 16.40
N VAL A 17 -1.46 1.37 15.72
CA VAL A 17 -0.13 1.94 15.96
C VAL A 17 -0.10 3.47 15.73
N PHE A 18 -0.87 3.98 14.76
CA PHE A 18 -1.08 5.43 14.59
C PHE A 18 -2.49 5.92 14.99
N SER A 19 -3.28 5.10 15.70
CA SER A 19 -4.62 5.52 16.11
C SER A 19 -4.56 6.78 16.97
N GLU A 20 -5.49 7.71 16.75
CA GLU A 20 -5.62 9.00 17.45
C GLU A 20 -4.42 9.94 17.31
N CYS A 21 -3.53 9.74 16.32
CA CYS A 21 -2.44 10.67 16.02
C CYS A 21 -2.96 11.96 15.39
N LYS A 22 -3.64 12.81 16.17
CA LYS A 22 -4.26 14.07 15.73
C LYS A 22 -3.25 15.08 15.19
N ALA A 23 -1.97 14.99 15.53
CA ALA A 23 -0.94 15.88 14.98
C ALA A 23 -0.34 15.36 13.66
N LEU A 24 -0.54 14.09 13.32
CA LEU A 24 0.01 13.46 12.12
C LEU A 24 -0.69 14.00 10.89
N SER A 25 0.09 14.61 10.00
CA SER A 25 -0.43 15.16 8.74
C SER A 25 0.00 14.36 7.52
N THR A 26 1.14 13.69 7.63
CA THR A 26 1.71 12.92 6.54
C THR A 26 2.40 11.69 7.07
N ILE A 27 2.17 10.57 6.41
CA ILE A 27 2.97 9.36 6.60
C ILE A 27 3.40 8.81 5.24
N THR A 28 4.63 8.32 5.17
CA THR A 28 5.18 7.59 4.02
C THR A 28 5.55 6.20 4.50
N LEU A 29 4.99 5.17 3.87
CA LEU A 29 5.32 3.78 4.16
C LEU A 29 6.51 3.34 3.32
N GLY A 30 7.37 2.54 3.92
CA GLY A 30 8.42 1.81 3.21
C GLY A 30 7.80 0.81 2.25
N ASN A 31 8.53 0.51 1.19
CA ASN A 31 8.04 -0.24 0.05
C ASN A 31 7.85 -1.75 0.32
N GLU A 32 8.46 -2.26 1.39
CA GLU A 32 8.35 -3.67 1.80
C GLU A 32 7.21 -3.90 2.80
N VAL A 33 6.42 -2.87 3.14
CA VAL A 33 5.24 -3.04 3.99
C VAL A 33 4.21 -3.87 3.22
N THR A 34 3.98 -5.09 3.67
CA THR A 34 3.07 -6.06 3.03
C THR A 34 1.66 -6.06 3.62
N LYS A 35 1.52 -5.63 4.88
CA LYS A 35 0.30 -5.76 5.66
C LYS A 35 0.04 -4.49 6.47
N ILE A 36 -1.17 -3.94 6.32
CA ILE A 36 -1.65 -2.74 7.02
C ILE A 36 -3.05 -3.08 7.56
N VAL A 37 -3.15 -3.38 8.84
CA VAL A 37 -4.38 -4.00 9.39
C VAL A 37 -4.85 -3.33 10.67
N GLY A 38 -6.18 -3.23 10.84
CA GLY A 38 -6.82 -2.90 12.11
C GLY A 38 -6.70 -1.45 12.54
N TYR A 39 -7.60 -0.58 12.05
CA TYR A 39 -7.80 0.79 12.58
C TYR A 39 -6.54 1.64 12.66
N GLU A 40 -5.55 1.35 11.83
CA GLU A 40 -4.19 1.83 12.02
C GLU A 40 -4.06 3.36 12.05
N PHE A 41 -4.82 4.04 11.19
CA PHE A 41 -4.90 5.50 11.14
C PHE A 41 -6.27 5.99 11.60
N SER A 42 -6.92 5.28 12.52
CA SER A 42 -8.22 5.67 13.06
C SER A 42 -8.12 7.00 13.82
N ARG A 43 -9.12 7.87 13.70
CA ARG A 43 -9.22 9.17 14.42
C ARG A 43 -8.01 10.10 14.21
N CYS A 44 -7.30 9.97 13.10
CA CYS A 44 -6.21 10.84 12.68
C CYS A 44 -6.77 12.06 11.94
N SER A 45 -7.41 12.97 12.66
CA SER A 45 -8.19 14.08 12.10
C SER A 45 -7.42 15.04 11.19
N ASN A 46 -6.09 15.09 11.29
CA ASN A 46 -5.24 15.94 10.44
C ASN A 46 -4.47 15.17 9.37
N LEU A 47 -4.63 13.85 9.25
CA LEU A 47 -3.92 13.07 8.25
C LEU A 47 -4.49 13.37 6.87
N GLN A 48 -3.68 14.01 6.04
CA GLN A 48 -4.07 14.44 4.68
C GLN A 48 -3.41 13.60 3.60
N LYS A 49 -2.20 13.08 3.87
CA LYS A 49 -1.39 12.35 2.90
C LYS A 49 -0.83 11.08 3.50
N LEU A 50 -1.16 9.95 2.89
CA LEU A 50 -0.47 8.68 3.11
C LEU A 50 0.14 8.22 1.79
N VAL A 51 1.46 8.06 1.74
CA VAL A 51 2.12 7.36 0.63
C VAL A 51 2.12 5.87 0.95
N MET A 52 1.43 5.11 0.12
CA MET A 52 1.26 3.66 0.29
C MET A 52 2.48 2.90 -0.23
N SER A 53 2.79 1.80 0.44
CA SER A 53 3.71 0.79 -0.06
C SER A 53 3.20 0.15 -1.34
N TYR A 54 4.05 -0.01 -2.35
CA TYR A 54 3.70 -0.82 -3.52
C TYR A 54 3.70 -2.33 -3.20
N GLY A 55 4.40 -2.77 -2.15
CA GLY A 55 4.43 -4.16 -1.67
C GLY A 55 3.22 -4.56 -0.82
N ALA A 56 2.31 -3.63 -0.53
CA ALA A 56 1.12 -3.92 0.26
C ALA A 56 0.22 -4.94 -0.45
N THR A 57 -0.10 -6.06 0.21
CA THR A 57 -0.97 -7.13 -0.30
C THR A 57 -2.19 -7.38 0.58
N VAL A 58 -2.18 -6.84 1.80
CA VAL A 58 -3.30 -6.90 2.75
C VAL A 58 -3.51 -5.51 3.34
N ILE A 59 -4.69 -4.94 3.13
CA ILE A 59 -5.09 -3.65 3.71
C ILE A 59 -6.50 -3.81 4.29
N SER A 60 -6.65 -3.64 5.61
CA SER A 60 -7.96 -3.74 6.25
C SER A 60 -8.90 -2.61 5.81
N ASN A 61 -10.20 -2.87 5.95
CA ASN A 61 -11.24 -1.92 5.56
C ASN A 61 -11.33 -0.71 6.51
N ASP A 62 -10.93 -0.89 7.76
CA ASP A 62 -11.13 0.04 8.87
C ASP A 62 -9.94 0.97 9.13
N VAL A 63 -8.91 0.96 8.27
CA VAL A 63 -7.67 1.74 8.46
C VAL A 63 -7.89 3.24 8.64
N PHE A 64 -8.97 3.82 8.11
CA PHE A 64 -9.28 5.26 8.21
C PHE A 64 -10.59 5.59 8.93
N VAL A 65 -11.02 4.77 9.87
CA VAL A 65 -12.24 5.07 10.65
C VAL A 65 -12.11 6.43 11.34
N ASN A 66 -13.04 7.36 11.08
CA ASN A 66 -13.01 8.75 11.55
C ASN A 66 -11.76 9.56 11.12
N SER A 67 -11.21 9.27 9.94
CA SER A 67 -10.08 9.98 9.33
C SER A 67 -10.42 10.39 7.90
N ASP A 68 -11.32 11.36 7.79
CA ASP A 68 -12.07 11.62 6.54
C ASP A 68 -11.31 12.45 5.50
N TYR A 69 -10.15 13.02 5.84
CA TYR A 69 -9.39 13.94 4.98
C TYR A 69 -8.22 13.29 4.24
N VAL A 70 -8.08 11.96 4.35
CA VAL A 70 -6.95 11.24 3.76
C VAL A 70 -7.07 11.15 2.24
N THR A 71 -6.02 11.57 1.54
CA THR A 71 -5.74 11.11 0.18
C THR A 71 -4.58 10.13 0.21
N VAL A 72 -4.78 8.95 -0.38
CA VAL A 72 -3.71 7.96 -0.54
C VAL A 72 -2.94 8.22 -1.84
N TYR A 73 -1.62 8.21 -1.74
CA TYR A 73 -0.70 8.35 -2.86
C TYR A 73 -0.19 6.96 -3.18
N VAL A 74 -0.54 6.46 -4.36
CA VAL A 74 -0.37 5.06 -4.75
C VAL A 74 0.31 4.97 -6.11
N TYR A 75 1.09 3.92 -6.32
CA TYR A 75 1.58 3.58 -7.66
C TYR A 75 0.49 2.84 -8.45
N ASP A 76 0.44 3.09 -9.76
CA ASP A 76 -0.37 2.30 -10.69
C ASP A 76 0.06 0.83 -10.71
N ASN A 77 -0.84 -0.07 -11.10
CA ASN A 77 -0.65 -1.53 -11.10
C ASN A 77 -0.33 -2.14 -9.72
N THR A 78 -0.80 -1.55 -8.64
CA THR A 78 -0.62 -2.09 -7.27
C THR A 78 -1.93 -2.55 -6.65
N TYR A 79 -1.83 -3.47 -5.70
CA TYR A 79 -2.98 -3.85 -4.86
C TYR A 79 -3.51 -2.64 -4.07
N ALA A 80 -2.64 -1.72 -3.62
CA ALA A 80 -3.05 -0.50 -2.94
C ALA A 80 -3.95 0.40 -3.80
N LEU A 81 -3.67 0.52 -5.11
CA LEU A 81 -4.56 1.23 -6.04
C LEU A 81 -5.91 0.52 -6.16
N LYS A 82 -5.92 -0.80 -6.42
CA LYS A 82 -7.16 -1.58 -6.52
C LYS A 82 -8.02 -1.42 -5.25
N TRP A 83 -7.39 -1.55 -4.08
CA TRP A 83 -8.04 -1.37 -2.79
C TRP A 83 -8.64 0.03 -2.64
N ALA A 84 -7.92 1.09 -3.03
CA ALA A 84 -8.43 2.45 -2.94
C ALA A 84 -9.64 2.68 -3.86
N GLN A 85 -9.59 2.14 -5.08
CA GLN A 85 -10.68 2.21 -6.06
C GLN A 85 -11.93 1.47 -5.58
N GLU A 86 -11.79 0.21 -5.14
CA GLU A 86 -12.90 -0.63 -4.68
C GLU A 86 -13.63 -0.04 -3.46
N ARG A 87 -12.92 0.75 -2.66
CA ARG A 87 -13.43 1.33 -1.41
C ARG A 87 -13.81 2.81 -1.53
N GLY A 88 -13.63 3.43 -2.70
CA GLY A 88 -13.89 4.84 -2.90
C GLY A 88 -12.99 5.75 -2.05
N ILE A 89 -11.79 5.31 -1.69
CA ILE A 89 -10.82 6.11 -0.94
C ILE A 89 -10.20 7.13 -1.90
N PRO A 90 -10.18 8.44 -1.58
CA PRO A 90 -9.53 9.44 -2.42
C PRO A 90 -8.07 9.09 -2.67
N TYR A 91 -7.64 9.11 -3.94
CA TYR A 91 -6.28 8.71 -4.30
C TYR A 91 -5.64 9.61 -5.36
N LYS A 92 -4.30 9.58 -5.40
CA LYS A 92 -3.49 10.19 -6.45
C LYS A 92 -2.40 9.23 -6.91
N LEU A 93 -2.28 9.05 -8.23
CA LEU A 93 -1.19 8.29 -8.82
C LEU A 93 0.13 9.07 -8.70
N ILE A 94 1.19 8.39 -8.27
CA ILE A 94 2.56 8.95 -8.16
C ILE A 94 3.57 8.34 -9.12
N GLY A 95 3.11 7.43 -9.97
CA GLY A 95 3.92 6.71 -10.96
C GLY A 95 3.27 5.38 -11.28
N ALA A 96 3.87 4.60 -12.17
CA ALA A 96 3.50 3.21 -12.41
C ALA A 96 4.50 2.30 -11.70
N PHE A 97 3.99 1.38 -10.87
CA PHE A 97 4.80 0.26 -10.44
C PHE A 97 4.77 -0.76 -11.56
N THR A 98 5.75 -0.66 -12.45
CA THR A 98 6.15 -1.84 -13.18
C THR A 98 6.95 -2.65 -12.18
N SER A 99 6.37 -3.70 -11.59
CA SER A 99 7.25 -4.84 -11.31
C SER A 99 7.97 -5.04 -12.62
N SER A 100 9.30 -5.01 -12.63
CA SER A 100 9.94 -5.68 -13.74
C SER A 100 9.24 -7.04 -13.75
N PRO A 101 8.55 -7.43 -14.84
CA PRO A 101 8.37 -8.85 -15.05
C PRO A 101 9.75 -9.42 -14.80
N VAL A 102 9.88 -10.60 -14.20
CA VAL A 102 11.13 -11.32 -14.40
C VAL A 102 11.33 -11.30 -15.92
N GLY A 103 12.29 -10.51 -16.43
CA GLY A 103 12.10 -9.60 -17.59
C GLY A 103 11.70 -10.23 -18.91
N ASP A 104 11.65 -11.56 -18.98
CA ASP A 104 11.36 -12.33 -20.17
C ASP A 104 10.82 -13.71 -19.80
N LEU A 105 10.08 -13.87 -18.69
CA LEU A 105 9.61 -15.19 -18.25
C LEU A 105 8.70 -15.83 -19.31
N ARG A 106 9.29 -16.66 -20.17
CA ARG A 106 8.68 -17.31 -21.33
C ARG A 106 8.50 -18.77 -20.99
N ALA A 107 7.27 -19.25 -21.09
CA ALA A 107 6.96 -20.67 -20.98
C ALA A 107 6.85 -21.26 -22.39
N THR A 108 7.71 -22.23 -22.71
CA THR A 108 7.61 -23.00 -23.96
C THR A 108 7.23 -24.44 -23.64
N ALA A 109 6.19 -24.96 -24.29
CA ALA A 109 5.83 -26.37 -24.18
C ALA A 109 6.91 -27.25 -24.82
N VAL A 110 7.39 -28.25 -24.08
CA VAL A 110 8.39 -29.23 -24.53
C VAL A 110 7.88 -30.65 -24.24
N GLY A 111 7.52 -31.37 -25.30
CA GLY A 111 7.00 -32.75 -25.20
C GLY A 111 5.60 -32.85 -24.62
N LYS A 112 5.14 -34.08 -24.33
CA LYS A 112 3.74 -34.34 -23.96
C LYS A 112 3.31 -33.72 -22.62
N ASN A 113 4.24 -33.30 -21.76
CA ASN A 113 3.96 -32.74 -20.42
C ASN A 113 5.10 -31.84 -19.88
N GLY A 114 5.98 -31.31 -20.72
CA GLY A 114 7.08 -30.47 -20.26
C GLY A 114 6.82 -28.99 -20.53
N VAL A 115 7.28 -28.14 -19.61
CA VAL A 115 7.32 -26.69 -19.79
C VAL A 115 8.73 -26.23 -19.43
N LEU A 116 9.36 -25.49 -20.34
CA LEU A 116 10.61 -24.79 -20.07
C LEU A 116 10.30 -23.33 -19.77
N ILE A 117 10.77 -22.85 -18.62
CA ILE A 117 10.75 -21.44 -18.27
C ILE A 117 12.12 -20.85 -18.60
N THR A 118 12.17 -19.83 -19.44
CA THR A 118 13.39 -19.06 -19.78
C THR A 118 13.20 -17.60 -19.44
#